data_AF-A0A7Y5VSA3-F1
#
_entry.id   AF-A0A7Y5VSA3-F1
#
_cell.length_a   1.000
_cell.length_b   1.000
_cell.length_c   1.000
_cell.angle_alpha   90.00
_cell.angle_beta   90.00
_cell.angle_gamma   90.00
#
_symmetry.space_group_name_H-M   'P 1'
#
loop_
_entity.id
_entity.type
_entity.pdbx_description
1 polymer ?
#
loop_
_entity_poly.entity_id
_entity_poly.type
_entity_poly.pdbx_seq_one_letter_code
_entity_poly.pdbx_strand_id
1 'polypeptide(L)'
;MAASQGRIARRSVRRARRTRNSCSGHGGARLFLTIISRRQPDVPHDPQRHVERGAGVSHEAGRRRRSRRTDARAGCRRADGTAARARPVVYDVHGADFAGCFSGRGDGVARFVRAACAPCDSPRQRSLEVSPIRVIAAIPEAVLVLALPPLLFSIVAKTKAWFAGRVGPPWLQPYYDLHKLMNKGVVYSKTTTWVFRAGPIVNLAALLTAATLVPVLSSDSALGFAGDVILVAYLFALGRMFTVLAAMDTGSSFEGMGASREVTFGTMSEPALFLSLIVMAIATRSLQLSQIVGPQLFAAWSAVGPAMLLVVGALLIVLLTETCRVPVDDPATHLELTMIHEVMVLDHSGPDFAYITYAAALKFLLLGSILLHAAFPHPGWPLWVDVPLRLVELVVLAAVVGVIESSMARLRLNRVPLLLAGATVLAALAAVLILTGSMT
;
A
#
# COMPACT_ATOMS: atom_id res chain seq x y z
N MET A 1 -65.58 -26.42 22.69
CA MET A 1 -65.43 -26.50 24.16
C MET A 1 -64.64 -25.30 24.64
N ALA A 2 -65.06 -24.73 25.77
CA ALA A 2 -64.79 -23.37 26.21
C ALA A 2 -63.35 -23.10 26.72
N ALA A 3 -62.88 -21.88 26.46
CA ALA A 3 -62.34 -20.91 27.40
C ALA A 3 -61.45 -21.35 28.59
N SER A 4 -60.20 -20.83 28.56
CA SER A 4 -59.68 -19.84 29.52
C SER A 4 -59.08 -20.25 30.89
N GLN A 5 -58.04 -19.49 31.25
CA GLN A 5 -57.52 -19.18 32.60
C GLN A 5 -56.72 -20.30 33.31
N GLY A 6 -55.53 -20.09 33.89
CA GLY A 6 -54.88 -18.89 34.41
C GLY A 6 -54.82 -18.92 35.94
N ARG A 7 -53.62 -18.72 36.51
CA ARG A 7 -53.24 -18.28 37.89
C ARG A 7 -52.32 -19.25 38.65
N ILE A 8 -51.05 -18.87 38.88
CA ILE A 8 -50.49 -18.13 40.04
C ILE A 8 -50.43 -18.96 41.32
N ALA A 9 -49.21 -19.26 41.80
CA ALA A 9 -48.86 -19.14 43.22
C ALA A 9 -47.33 -19.03 43.38
N ARG A 10 -46.92 -17.98 44.10
CA ARG A 10 -45.56 -17.60 44.48
C ARG A 10 -45.17 -18.23 45.84
N ARG A 11 -43.89 -18.02 46.21
CA ARG A 11 -43.28 -17.99 47.57
C ARG A 11 -42.88 -19.36 48.16
N SER A 12 -41.78 -19.54 48.88
CA SER A 12 -40.64 -18.71 49.34
C SER A 12 -39.75 -19.57 50.25
N VAL A 13 -38.59 -19.03 50.68
CA VAL A 13 -37.78 -19.37 51.89
C VAL A 13 -36.59 -20.33 51.62
N ARG A 14 -35.32 -19.90 51.56
CA ARG A 14 -34.35 -19.35 52.56
C ARG A 14 -33.58 -20.40 53.40
N ARG A 15 -32.24 -20.21 53.43
CA ARG A 15 -31.19 -20.72 54.37
C ARG A 15 -30.84 -22.22 54.21
N ALA A 16 -29.62 -22.71 54.43
CA ALA A 16 -28.47 -22.32 55.27
C ALA A 16 -27.18 -22.91 54.65
N ARG A 17 -26.07 -22.15 54.52
CA ARG A 17 -24.96 -21.90 55.49
C ARG A 17 -23.87 -23.01 55.57
N ARG A 18 -22.65 -22.58 55.20
CA ARG A 18 -21.31 -22.86 55.80
C ARG A 18 -20.83 -24.31 55.98
N THR A 19 -19.65 -24.58 55.44
CA THR A 19 -18.44 -24.92 56.23
C THR A 19 -17.18 -24.34 55.60
N ARG A 20 -16.36 -23.70 56.44
CA ARG A 20 -14.94 -23.37 56.22
C ARG A 20 -14.12 -24.62 56.58
N ASN A 21 -12.93 -24.76 56.02
CA ASN A 21 -11.76 -25.20 56.77
C ASN A 21 -10.46 -24.66 56.15
N SER A 22 -9.54 -24.29 57.04
CA SER A 22 -8.24 -23.64 56.80
C SER A 22 -7.09 -24.59 57.10
N CYS A 23 -5.91 -24.31 56.54
CA CYS A 23 -4.56 -24.43 57.13
C CYS A 23 -3.60 -23.63 56.20
N SER A 24 -3.03 -22.49 56.62
CA SER A 24 -1.73 -22.31 57.33
C SER A 24 -0.54 -22.90 56.57
N GLY A 25 0.57 -22.23 56.21
CA GLY A 25 1.10 -20.89 56.51
C GLY A 25 2.64 -20.97 56.52
N HIS A 26 3.34 -20.00 55.90
CA HIS A 26 4.76 -19.54 56.08
C HIS A 26 5.03 -18.57 54.90
N GLY A 27 5.59 -17.37 54.97
CA GLY A 27 6.21 -16.57 56.02
C GLY A 27 7.22 -15.60 55.37
N GLY A 28 7.03 -14.28 55.52
CA GLY A 28 8.00 -13.19 55.17
C GLY A 28 7.95 -12.71 53.71
N ALA A 29 7.99 -11.42 53.34
CA ALA A 29 8.17 -10.14 54.03
C ALA A 29 7.45 -9.06 53.19
N ARG A 30 6.63 -8.17 53.79
CA ARG A 30 6.90 -6.72 53.97
C ARG A 30 7.47 -6.03 52.71
N LEU A 31 7.00 -4.88 52.22
CA LEU A 31 6.09 -3.85 52.70
C LEU A 31 6.19 -2.76 51.60
N PHE A 32 5.10 -2.32 50.96
CA PHE A 32 4.91 -0.88 50.70
C PHE A 32 3.44 -0.60 50.38
N LEU A 33 2.94 0.36 51.15
CA LEU A 33 1.63 0.99 51.20
C LEU A 33 1.14 1.55 49.85
N THR A 34 -0.11 1.92 49.56
CA THR A 34 -1.47 1.90 50.17
C THR A 34 -2.22 3.09 49.53
N ILE A 35 -3.49 2.90 49.12
CA ILE A 35 -4.54 3.93 48.88
C ILE A 35 -4.31 4.81 47.63
N ILE A 36 -5.23 4.91 46.65
CA ILE A 36 -6.54 5.57 46.73
C ILE A 36 -7.63 4.78 46.01
N SER A 37 -8.64 4.37 46.77
CA SER A 37 -10.00 4.16 46.28
C SER A 37 -10.67 5.54 46.15
N ARG A 38 -11.23 5.87 44.99
CA ARG A 38 -12.36 6.81 44.92
C ARG A 38 -13.43 6.25 43.98
N ARG A 39 -14.60 6.14 44.58
CA ARG A 39 -15.91 5.75 44.03
C ARG A 39 -16.27 6.60 42.81
N GLN A 40 -16.80 5.93 41.79
CA GLN A 40 -17.64 6.54 40.75
C GLN A 40 -18.91 7.13 41.40
N PRO A 41 -19.37 8.32 40.98
CA PRO A 41 -20.76 8.71 41.15
C PRO A 41 -21.58 8.26 39.92
N ASP A 42 -22.68 7.58 40.21
CA ASP A 42 -23.76 7.24 39.28
C ASP A 42 -24.32 8.50 38.59
N VAL A 43 -24.50 8.45 37.27
CA VAL A 43 -25.26 9.44 36.50
C VAL A 43 -26.61 8.81 36.12
N PRO A 44 -27.75 9.37 36.56
CA PRO A 44 -29.06 8.82 36.24
C PRO A 44 -29.54 9.26 34.84
N HIS A 45 -30.14 8.32 34.12
CA HIS A 45 -31.02 8.58 32.98
C HIS A 45 -32.39 9.05 33.48
N ASP A 46 -32.95 10.11 32.87
CA ASP A 46 -34.40 10.25 32.74
C ASP A 46 -34.76 10.97 31.42
N PRO A 47 -35.80 10.53 30.69
CA PRO A 47 -36.28 11.16 29.46
C PRO A 47 -37.50 12.05 29.75
N GLN A 48 -37.59 13.23 29.12
CA GLN A 48 -38.84 13.74 28.50
C GLN A 48 -38.69 15.15 27.91
N ARG A 49 -39.22 15.27 26.69
CA ARG A 49 -39.91 16.38 26.02
C ARG A 49 -39.89 17.77 26.68
N HIS A 50 -39.64 18.81 25.88
CA HIS A 50 -40.58 19.94 25.76
C HIS A 50 -40.45 20.68 24.41
N VAL A 51 -41.61 20.92 23.82
CA VAL A 51 -41.93 21.77 22.67
C VAL A 51 -42.27 23.16 23.23
N GLU A 52 -41.86 24.24 22.56
CA GLU A 52 -42.54 25.55 22.42
C GLU A 52 -41.60 26.51 21.63
N ARG A 53 -41.91 26.96 20.41
CA ARG A 53 -42.84 28.04 19.98
C ARG A 53 -42.56 29.41 20.61
N GLY A 54 -42.25 30.40 19.76
CA GLY A 54 -42.83 31.76 19.89
C GLY A 54 -41.90 32.96 19.73
N ALA A 55 -42.00 33.61 18.55
CA ALA A 55 -42.07 35.07 18.27
C ALA A 55 -41.12 36.05 19.01
N GLY A 56 -40.27 36.80 18.29
CA GLY A 56 -40.59 38.14 17.71
C GLY A 56 -39.76 39.20 18.47
N VAL A 57 -39.29 40.36 17.99
CA VAL A 57 -39.60 41.32 16.92
C VAL A 57 -38.37 42.26 16.81
N SER A 58 -37.96 42.76 15.64
CA SER A 58 -38.03 44.19 15.19
C SER A 58 -37.37 44.30 13.80
N HIS A 59 -38.10 44.62 12.71
CA HIS A 59 -38.33 45.96 12.11
C HIS A 59 -37.03 46.68 11.70
N GLU A 60 -36.81 47.28 10.52
CA GLU A 60 -37.59 47.76 9.37
C GLU A 60 -36.52 48.21 8.33
N ALA A 61 -36.59 48.16 6.99
CA ALA A 61 -37.49 48.76 5.99
C ALA A 61 -36.93 48.32 4.59
N GLY A 62 -37.62 48.22 3.46
CA GLY A 62 -38.94 48.68 3.04
C GLY A 62 -38.84 49.46 1.71
N ARG A 63 -39.16 48.83 0.56
CA ARG A 63 -39.82 49.38 -0.68
C ARG A 63 -39.57 48.42 -1.88
N ARG A 64 -40.50 47.53 -2.25
CA ARG A 64 -41.71 47.66 -3.13
C ARG A 64 -41.46 48.10 -4.59
N ARG A 65 -41.77 47.19 -5.55
CA ARG A 65 -42.88 47.25 -6.54
C ARG A 65 -42.77 46.04 -7.52
N ARG A 66 -43.73 45.10 -7.51
CA ARG A 66 -44.88 44.93 -8.45
C ARG A 66 -44.48 44.88 -9.95
N SER A 67 -44.44 43.71 -10.58
CA SER A 67 -45.55 42.92 -11.20
C SER A 67 -45.97 43.37 -12.60
N ARG A 68 -45.92 42.46 -13.59
CA ARG A 68 -46.90 42.20 -14.69
C ARG A 68 -46.29 41.13 -15.62
N ARG A 69 -46.91 39.94 -15.80
CA ARG A 69 -47.90 39.54 -16.85
C ARG A 69 -47.25 39.65 -18.26
N THR A 70 -47.15 38.60 -19.09
CA THR A 70 -48.26 37.80 -19.68
C THR A 70 -47.81 36.53 -20.43
N ASP A 71 -48.74 35.59 -20.47
CA ASP A 71 -49.08 34.46 -21.36
C ASP A 71 -48.46 34.28 -22.78
N ALA A 72 -47.99 33.05 -23.01
CA ALA A 72 -48.41 32.00 -23.98
C ALA A 72 -48.73 32.23 -25.49
N ARG A 73 -48.39 31.18 -26.26
CA ARG A 73 -48.72 30.78 -27.67
C ARG A 73 -47.77 31.28 -28.76
N ALA A 74 -47.57 30.66 -29.94
CA ALA A 74 -47.55 29.30 -30.50
C ALA A 74 -47.31 29.46 -32.03
N GLY A 75 -46.60 28.53 -32.71
CA GLY A 75 -46.50 28.46 -34.19
C GLY A 75 -45.10 27.99 -34.66
N CYS A 76 -44.85 26.74 -35.09
CA CYS A 76 -45.29 25.97 -36.26
C CYS A 76 -44.61 26.37 -37.59
N ARG A 77 -43.63 25.57 -38.07
CA ARG A 77 -43.60 24.92 -39.40
C ARG A 77 -42.31 24.11 -39.68
N ARG A 78 -42.49 23.06 -40.48
CA ARG A 78 -41.53 22.04 -40.98
C ARG A 78 -40.52 22.61 -41.97
N ALA A 79 -39.36 21.96 -42.08
CA ALA A 79 -38.70 21.64 -43.36
C ALA A 79 -37.74 20.45 -43.20
N ASP A 80 -37.88 19.49 -44.12
CA ASP A 80 -37.04 18.32 -44.33
C ASP A 80 -35.64 18.69 -44.83
N GLY A 81 -34.64 17.80 -44.65
CA GLY A 81 -33.41 17.88 -45.45
C GLY A 81 -32.16 17.23 -44.87
N THR A 82 -31.97 15.96 -45.23
CA THR A 82 -30.70 15.34 -45.67
C THR A 82 -29.45 15.35 -44.77
N ALA A 83 -28.96 14.12 -44.58
CA ALA A 83 -27.69 13.75 -43.96
C ALA A 83 -26.45 14.43 -44.58
N ALA A 84 -25.56 14.93 -43.71
CA ALA A 84 -24.17 15.18 -44.03
C ALA A 84 -23.29 14.47 -42.98
N ARG A 85 -22.45 13.56 -43.46
CA ARG A 85 -21.45 12.78 -42.72
C ARG A 85 -20.52 13.68 -41.91
N ALA A 86 -20.47 13.49 -40.59
CA ALA A 86 -19.36 13.98 -39.77
C ALA A 86 -18.11 13.13 -40.06
N ARG A 87 -17.06 13.75 -40.59
CA ARG A 87 -15.70 13.19 -40.63
C ARG A 87 -15.05 13.43 -39.27
N PRO A 88 -14.30 12.46 -38.70
CA PRO A 88 -13.53 12.71 -37.48
C PRO A 88 -12.34 13.63 -37.80
N VAL A 89 -12.16 14.65 -36.96
CA VAL A 89 -10.98 15.51 -36.95
C VAL A 89 -9.82 14.69 -36.41
N VAL A 90 -8.85 14.41 -37.28
CA VAL A 90 -7.52 13.90 -36.92
C VAL A 90 -6.74 15.09 -36.37
N TYR A 91 -6.32 15.02 -35.12
CA TYR A 91 -5.29 15.93 -34.60
C TYR A 91 -3.93 15.35 -34.95
N ASP A 92 -3.29 16.00 -35.93
CA ASP A 92 -1.90 15.80 -36.29
C ASP A 92 -1.05 16.64 -35.33
N VAL A 93 -0.32 16.00 -34.42
CA VAL A 93 0.61 16.70 -33.50
C VAL A 93 1.98 16.71 -34.16
N HIS A 94 2.14 17.59 -35.14
CA HIS A 94 3.47 18.01 -35.58
C HIS A 94 4.13 18.86 -34.49
N GLY A 95 5.41 18.58 -34.26
CA GLY A 95 6.23 19.09 -33.17
C GLY A 95 6.16 20.60 -32.98
N ALA A 96 5.89 21.00 -31.75
CA ALA A 96 6.13 22.35 -31.27
C ALA A 96 7.54 22.42 -30.69
N ASP A 97 8.34 23.28 -31.30
CA ASP A 97 9.67 23.72 -30.87
C ASP A 97 9.68 24.14 -29.40
N PHE A 98 10.28 23.30 -28.56
CA PHE A 98 10.72 23.64 -27.19
C PHE A 98 12.21 24.03 -27.17
N ALA A 99 12.67 24.73 -28.20
CA ALA A 99 14.06 25.15 -28.36
C ALA A 99 14.15 26.69 -28.27
N GLY A 100 13.95 27.25 -27.09
CA GLY A 100 14.05 28.70 -26.94
C GLY A 100 13.83 29.24 -25.53
N CYS A 101 14.55 28.73 -24.51
CA CYS A 101 14.78 29.53 -23.28
C CYS A 101 15.83 28.99 -22.29
N PHE A 102 16.62 27.96 -22.61
CA PHE A 102 17.68 27.46 -21.72
C PHE A 102 19.07 27.73 -22.31
N SER A 103 19.50 28.99 -22.25
CA SER A 103 20.87 29.40 -22.49
C SER A 103 21.59 29.49 -21.14
N GLY A 104 22.20 28.38 -20.69
CA GLY A 104 23.06 28.41 -19.51
C GLY A 104 23.34 27.06 -18.88
N ARG A 105 24.42 26.40 -19.31
CA ARG A 105 25.26 25.50 -18.49
C ARG A 105 24.52 24.38 -17.72
N GLY A 106 23.75 23.57 -18.43
CA GLY A 106 22.97 22.45 -17.84
C GLY A 106 22.77 21.24 -18.78
N ASP A 107 23.65 21.06 -19.76
CA ASP A 107 23.46 20.06 -20.83
C ASP A 107 23.52 18.61 -20.36
N GLY A 108 24.01 18.31 -19.15
CA GLY A 108 24.23 16.93 -18.69
C GLY A 108 22.93 16.11 -18.64
N VAL A 109 21.85 16.68 -18.09
CA VAL A 109 20.57 15.97 -17.92
C VAL A 109 19.84 15.82 -19.26
N ALA A 110 19.78 16.87 -20.08
CA ALA A 110 19.12 16.80 -21.40
C ALA A 110 19.91 15.91 -22.39
N ARG A 111 21.23 15.84 -22.25
CA ARG A 111 22.11 14.94 -23.02
C ARG A 111 22.06 13.51 -22.47
N PHE A 112 21.87 13.30 -21.16
CA PHE A 112 21.59 11.99 -20.58
C PHE A 112 20.21 11.47 -20.98
N VAL A 113 19.15 12.26 -20.91
CA VAL A 113 17.83 11.84 -21.42
C VAL A 113 17.92 11.52 -22.92
N ARG A 114 18.66 12.30 -23.71
CA ARG A 114 18.93 11.97 -25.12
C ARG A 114 19.87 10.77 -25.34
N ALA A 115 20.75 10.44 -24.41
CA ALA A 115 21.69 9.31 -24.51
C ALA A 115 21.10 8.00 -23.96
N ALA A 116 20.26 8.08 -22.92
CA ALA A 116 19.44 6.99 -22.41
C ALA A 116 18.27 6.68 -23.37
N CYS A 117 17.77 7.68 -24.09
CA CYS A 117 16.85 7.52 -25.22
C CYS A 117 17.55 7.43 -26.58
N ALA A 118 18.88 7.52 -26.65
CA ALA A 118 19.58 7.17 -27.89
C ALA A 118 19.29 5.70 -28.13
N PRO A 119 19.05 5.27 -29.39
CA PRO A 119 18.90 3.87 -29.69
C PRO A 119 20.13 3.16 -29.13
N CYS A 120 19.98 2.47 -28.01
CA CYS A 120 20.95 1.48 -27.61
C CYS A 120 20.97 0.54 -28.81
N ASP A 121 22.09 0.52 -29.52
CA ASP A 121 22.45 -0.54 -30.43
C ASP A 121 22.74 -1.77 -29.54
N SER A 122 21.70 -2.20 -28.81
CA SER A 122 21.69 -3.44 -28.08
C SER A 122 21.94 -4.51 -29.12
N PRO A 123 22.85 -5.48 -28.89
CA PRO A 123 23.00 -6.60 -29.79
C PRO A 123 21.61 -7.17 -30.02
N ARG A 124 21.15 -6.96 -31.26
CA ARG A 124 20.03 -7.58 -31.96
C ARG A 124 19.21 -8.42 -31.00
N GLN A 125 18.08 -7.87 -30.54
CA GLN A 125 16.98 -8.54 -29.84
C GLN A 125 17.25 -10.03 -29.78
N ARG A 126 17.72 -10.55 -28.62
CA ARG A 126 17.65 -11.99 -28.38
C ARG A 126 16.23 -12.34 -28.75
N SER A 127 16.09 -13.04 -29.87
CA SER A 127 14.87 -13.70 -30.25
C SER A 127 14.33 -14.33 -28.98
N LEU A 128 13.02 -14.29 -28.79
CA LEU A 128 12.32 -15.25 -27.97
C LEU A 128 12.53 -16.65 -28.60
N GLU A 129 13.79 -17.09 -28.77
CA GLU A 129 14.14 -18.48 -28.72
C GLU A 129 13.86 -18.88 -27.29
N VAL A 130 12.59 -19.21 -27.08
CA VAL A 130 12.10 -19.94 -25.93
C VAL A 130 12.75 -21.31 -26.01
N SER A 131 14.05 -21.36 -25.65
CA SER A 131 14.75 -22.62 -25.55
C SER A 131 13.98 -23.44 -24.50
N PRO A 132 13.62 -24.70 -24.78
CA PRO A 132 12.82 -25.50 -23.84
C PRO A 132 13.48 -25.59 -22.47
N ILE A 133 14.82 -25.52 -22.42
CA ILE A 133 15.63 -25.51 -21.20
C ILE A 133 15.34 -24.28 -20.32
N ARG A 134 15.21 -23.08 -20.91
CA ARG A 134 14.88 -21.85 -20.15
C ARG A 134 13.47 -21.87 -19.60
N VAL A 135 12.51 -22.47 -20.31
CA VAL A 135 11.14 -22.63 -19.80
C VAL A 135 11.10 -23.57 -18.60
N ILE A 136 11.78 -24.71 -18.71
CA ILE A 136 11.84 -25.70 -17.63
C ILE A 136 12.51 -25.09 -16.38
N ALA A 137 13.55 -24.27 -16.56
CA ALA A 137 14.21 -23.57 -15.45
C ALA A 137 13.37 -22.43 -14.85
N ALA A 138 12.52 -21.76 -15.65
CA ALA A 138 11.69 -20.64 -15.18
C ALA A 138 10.48 -21.09 -14.34
N ILE A 139 9.95 -22.29 -14.56
CA ILE A 139 8.80 -22.83 -13.80
C ILE A 139 9.08 -22.89 -12.28
N PRO A 140 10.17 -23.54 -11.79
CA PRO A 140 10.43 -23.61 -10.36
C PRO A 140 10.69 -22.23 -9.73
N GLU A 141 11.33 -21.32 -10.46
CA GLU A 141 11.52 -19.93 -10.00
C GLU A 141 10.18 -19.20 -9.85
N ALA A 142 9.30 -19.30 -10.84
CA ALA A 142 7.96 -18.70 -10.79
C ALA A 142 7.12 -19.28 -9.63
N VAL A 143 7.16 -20.59 -9.43
CA VAL A 143 6.48 -21.24 -8.29
C VAL A 143 7.02 -20.70 -6.97
N LEU A 144 8.34 -20.53 -6.85
CA LEU A 144 8.96 -20.01 -5.64
C LEU A 144 8.61 -18.53 -5.41
N VAL A 145 8.60 -17.70 -6.44
CA VAL A 145 8.18 -16.28 -6.35
C VAL A 145 6.72 -16.13 -5.92
N LEU A 146 5.84 -17.05 -6.30
CA LEU A 146 4.44 -17.04 -5.87
C LEU A 146 4.23 -17.68 -4.49
N ALA A 147 5.03 -18.67 -4.13
CA ALA A 147 4.92 -19.34 -2.84
C ALA A 147 5.56 -18.53 -1.71
N LEU A 148 6.69 -17.84 -1.95
CA LEU A 148 7.49 -17.15 -0.92
C LEU A 148 6.82 -15.96 -0.20
N PRO A 149 5.99 -15.10 -0.82
CA PRO A 149 5.54 -13.86 -0.20
C PRO A 149 4.84 -14.04 1.16
N PRO A 150 3.85 -14.95 1.32
CA PRO A 150 3.23 -15.19 2.62
C PRO A 150 4.19 -15.73 3.69
N LEU A 151 5.25 -16.44 3.29
CA LEU A 151 6.27 -16.93 4.22
C LEU A 151 7.06 -15.78 4.86
N LEU A 152 7.36 -14.72 4.09
CA LEU A 152 8.07 -13.55 4.60
C LEU A 152 7.32 -12.87 5.74
N PHE A 153 5.98 -12.80 5.64
CA PHE A 153 5.15 -12.27 6.73
C PHE A 153 5.18 -13.16 7.99
N SER A 154 5.37 -14.47 7.83
CA SER A 154 5.55 -15.38 8.97
C SER A 154 6.86 -15.11 9.71
N ILE A 155 7.93 -14.78 8.97
CA ILE A 155 9.21 -14.40 9.55
C ILE A 155 9.05 -13.11 10.37
N VAL A 156 8.44 -12.07 9.78
CA VAL A 156 8.15 -10.81 10.48
C VAL A 156 7.35 -11.06 11.77
N ALA A 157 6.28 -11.85 11.70
CA ALA A 157 5.44 -12.17 12.86
C ALA A 157 6.19 -12.95 13.96
N LYS A 158 7.09 -13.87 13.57
CA LYS A 158 7.92 -14.62 14.53
C LYS A 158 8.97 -13.73 15.19
N THR A 159 9.63 -12.85 14.44
CA THR A 159 10.58 -11.88 14.99
C THR A 159 9.89 -11.00 16.03
N LYS A 160 8.69 -10.48 15.72
CA LYS A 160 7.88 -9.69 16.68
C LYS A 160 7.52 -10.48 17.94
N ALA A 161 7.12 -11.74 17.78
CA ALA A 161 6.78 -12.59 18.91
C ALA A 161 7.99 -12.85 19.82
N TRP A 162 9.17 -13.07 19.22
CA TRP A 162 10.42 -13.27 19.94
C TRP A 162 10.82 -12.02 20.75
N PHE A 163 10.77 -10.83 20.16
CA PHE A 163 11.00 -9.57 20.89
C PHE A 163 10.00 -9.33 22.02
N ALA A 164 8.75 -9.75 21.84
CA ALA A 164 7.71 -9.66 22.86
C ALA A 164 7.78 -10.78 23.93
N GLY A 165 8.74 -11.70 23.85
CA GLY A 165 8.88 -12.81 24.80
C GLY A 165 7.75 -13.85 24.74
N ARG A 166 7.03 -13.97 23.62
CA ARG A 166 5.92 -14.90 23.41
C ARG A 166 6.20 -15.89 22.28
N VAL A 167 5.53 -17.04 22.31
CA VAL A 167 5.58 -18.00 21.21
C VAL A 167 4.77 -17.43 20.04
N GLY A 168 5.42 -17.26 18.88
CA GLY A 168 4.80 -16.73 17.66
C GLY A 168 3.94 -17.78 16.94
N PRO A 169 3.14 -17.34 15.94
CA PRO A 169 2.32 -18.24 15.13
C PRO A 169 3.18 -19.29 14.38
N PRO A 170 2.57 -20.41 13.93
CA PRO A 170 3.28 -21.40 13.11
C PRO A 170 3.73 -20.81 11.76
N TRP A 171 4.78 -21.38 11.17
CA TRP A 171 5.40 -20.87 9.93
C TRP A 171 4.44 -20.83 8.73
N LEU A 172 3.45 -21.73 8.68
CA LEU A 172 2.50 -21.83 7.58
C LEU A 172 1.19 -21.09 7.85
N GLN A 173 1.11 -20.31 8.95
CA GLN A 173 -0.12 -19.62 9.35
C GLN A 173 -0.75 -18.77 8.23
N PRO A 174 0.02 -17.92 7.50
CA PRO A 174 -0.57 -17.10 6.44
C PRO A 174 -1.19 -17.94 5.31
N TYR A 175 -0.65 -19.10 4.98
CA TYR A 175 -1.25 -19.99 3.96
C TYR A 175 -2.57 -20.58 4.45
N TYR A 176 -2.66 -20.97 5.72
CA TYR A 176 -3.93 -21.43 6.30
C TYR A 176 -4.96 -20.32 6.32
N ASP A 177 -4.56 -19.07 6.59
CA ASP A 177 -5.44 -17.91 6.58
C ASP A 177 -5.93 -17.59 5.16
N LEU A 178 -5.04 -17.63 4.15
CA LEU A 178 -5.43 -17.49 2.74
C LEU A 178 -6.42 -18.59 2.33
N HIS A 179 -6.09 -19.86 2.62
CA HIS A 179 -6.98 -20.99 2.32
C HIS A 179 -8.34 -20.84 3.01
N LYS A 180 -8.36 -20.40 4.28
CA LYS A 180 -9.59 -20.12 5.01
C LYS A 180 -10.40 -19.01 4.35
N LEU A 181 -9.77 -17.92 3.92
CA LEU A 181 -10.45 -16.79 3.28
C LEU A 181 -11.04 -17.18 1.93
N MET A 182 -10.32 -17.97 1.13
CA MET A 182 -10.81 -18.49 -0.16
C MET A 182 -12.05 -19.39 -0.02
N ASN A 183 -12.23 -20.02 1.15
CA ASN A 183 -13.37 -20.90 1.43
C ASN A 183 -14.55 -20.18 2.14
N LYS A 184 -14.49 -18.87 2.32
CA LYS A 184 -15.59 -18.08 2.90
C LYS A 184 -16.48 -17.49 1.80
N GLY A 185 -17.73 -17.22 2.15
CA GLY A 185 -18.62 -16.42 1.30
C GLY A 185 -18.23 -14.95 1.30
N VAL A 186 -18.52 -14.26 0.19
CA VAL A 186 -18.37 -12.80 0.09
C VAL A 186 -19.69 -12.12 0.42
N VAL A 187 -19.62 -10.99 1.12
CA VAL A 187 -20.77 -10.11 1.37
C VAL A 187 -20.47 -8.78 0.70
N TYR A 188 -21.38 -8.32 -0.15
CA TYR A 188 -21.28 -7.03 -0.82
C TYR A 188 -22.37 -6.10 -0.30
N SER A 189 -22.01 -4.85 0.00
CA SER A 189 -23.00 -3.83 0.33
C SER A 189 -23.85 -3.47 -0.89
N LYS A 190 -25.12 -3.12 -0.66
CA LYS A 190 -26.03 -2.64 -1.72
C LYS A 190 -25.63 -1.27 -2.27
N THR A 191 -24.78 -0.53 -1.56
CA THR A 191 -24.30 0.80 -1.94
C THR A 191 -23.05 0.74 -2.82
N THR A 192 -22.34 -0.40 -2.84
CA THR A 192 -21.12 -0.57 -3.65
C THR A 192 -21.44 -0.77 -5.11
N THR A 193 -20.56 -0.29 -5.98
CA THR A 193 -20.61 -0.48 -7.42
C THR A 193 -19.69 -1.63 -7.86
N TRP A 194 -19.49 -1.77 -9.17
CA TRP A 194 -18.55 -2.75 -9.71
C TRP A 194 -17.09 -2.44 -9.34
N VAL A 195 -16.80 -1.18 -8.99
CA VAL A 195 -15.44 -0.71 -8.63
C VAL A 195 -14.93 -1.41 -7.38
N PHE A 196 -15.79 -1.60 -6.37
CA PHE A 196 -15.45 -2.38 -5.17
C PHE A 196 -14.95 -3.79 -5.50
N ARG A 197 -15.59 -4.48 -6.44
CA ARG A 197 -15.16 -5.83 -6.87
C ARG A 197 -13.92 -5.82 -7.74
N ALA A 198 -13.75 -4.77 -8.56
CA ALA A 198 -12.59 -4.63 -9.42
C ALA A 198 -11.32 -4.33 -8.61
N GLY A 199 -11.42 -3.63 -7.47
CA GLY A 199 -10.28 -3.23 -6.64
C GLY A 199 -9.29 -4.36 -6.32
N PRO A 200 -9.72 -5.41 -5.59
CA PRO A 200 -8.87 -6.55 -5.24
C PRO A 200 -8.28 -7.27 -6.45
N ILE A 201 -9.09 -7.45 -7.49
CA ILE A 201 -8.72 -8.21 -8.70
C ILE A 201 -7.64 -7.46 -9.50
N VAL A 202 -7.85 -6.16 -9.75
CA VAL A 202 -6.91 -5.33 -10.50
C VAL A 202 -5.62 -5.15 -9.72
N ASN A 203 -5.69 -4.95 -8.40
CA ASN A 203 -4.50 -4.86 -7.56
C ASN A 203 -3.66 -6.15 -7.64
N LEU A 204 -4.29 -7.31 -7.47
CA LEU A 204 -3.60 -8.59 -7.58
C LEU A 204 -3.02 -8.80 -8.99
N ALA A 205 -3.79 -8.53 -10.04
CA ALA A 205 -3.34 -8.67 -11.43
C ALA A 205 -2.15 -7.76 -11.75
N ALA A 206 -2.17 -6.51 -11.26
CA ALA A 206 -1.08 -5.55 -11.44
C ALA A 206 0.21 -6.05 -10.78
N LEU A 207 0.14 -6.57 -9.56
CA LEU A 207 1.31 -7.09 -8.84
C LEU A 207 1.81 -8.42 -9.40
N LEU A 208 0.93 -9.30 -9.88
CA LEU A 208 1.32 -10.51 -10.60
C LEU A 208 2.04 -10.16 -11.91
N THR A 209 1.56 -9.14 -12.62
CA THR A 209 2.24 -8.62 -13.82
C THR A 209 3.61 -8.05 -13.46
N ALA A 210 3.69 -7.25 -12.39
CA ALA A 210 4.96 -6.70 -11.91
C ALA A 210 5.95 -7.82 -11.50
N ALA A 211 5.47 -8.93 -10.93
CA ALA A 211 6.30 -10.08 -10.57
C ALA A 211 6.96 -10.77 -11.77
N THR A 212 6.44 -10.59 -12.99
CA THR A 212 7.09 -11.10 -14.21
C THR A 212 8.20 -10.18 -14.73
N LEU A 213 8.20 -8.91 -14.31
CA LEU A 213 9.14 -7.88 -14.75
C LEU A 213 10.29 -7.70 -13.76
N VAL A 214 10.00 -7.80 -12.46
CA VAL A 214 10.98 -7.62 -11.39
C VAL A 214 11.82 -8.89 -11.22
N PRO A 215 13.15 -8.82 -11.32
CA PRO A 215 14.02 -9.92 -10.94
C PRO A 215 13.95 -10.12 -9.42
N VAL A 216 13.52 -11.31 -8.98
CA VAL A 216 13.36 -11.62 -7.55
C VAL A 216 14.46 -12.54 -7.05
N LEU A 217 14.67 -13.68 -7.72
CA LEU A 217 15.59 -14.73 -7.27
C LEU A 217 16.85 -14.80 -8.14
N SER A 218 16.73 -14.49 -9.42
CA SER A 218 17.84 -14.35 -10.36
C SER A 218 17.97 -12.92 -10.84
N SER A 219 19.09 -12.61 -11.50
CA SER A 219 19.33 -11.30 -12.14
C SER A 219 18.56 -11.12 -13.45
N ASP A 220 17.93 -12.17 -13.98
CA ASP A 220 17.16 -12.13 -15.22
C ASP A 220 15.67 -11.93 -14.92
N SER A 221 15.01 -11.03 -15.67
CA SER A 221 13.55 -10.90 -15.65
C SER A 221 12.91 -11.82 -16.68
N ALA A 222 11.71 -12.32 -16.38
CA ALA A 222 10.98 -13.20 -17.31
C ALA A 222 10.52 -12.46 -18.58
N LEU A 223 10.09 -11.20 -18.43
CA LEU A 223 9.61 -10.34 -19.51
C LEU A 223 10.32 -8.97 -19.53
N GLY A 224 11.66 -8.96 -19.61
CA GLY A 224 12.45 -7.73 -19.68
C GLY A 224 12.33 -7.00 -21.02
N PHE A 225 12.10 -5.69 -20.98
CA PHE A 225 12.14 -4.82 -22.16
C PHE A 225 12.61 -3.40 -21.77
N ALA A 226 13.00 -2.58 -22.75
CA ALA A 226 13.46 -1.22 -22.48
C ALA A 226 12.34 -0.35 -21.88
N GLY A 227 12.51 0.13 -20.65
CA GLY A 227 11.51 0.94 -19.94
C GLY A 227 10.57 0.15 -19.02
N ASP A 228 10.82 -1.15 -18.81
CA ASP A 228 10.10 -1.98 -17.84
C ASP A 228 10.12 -1.43 -16.41
N VAL A 229 11.19 -0.72 -16.02
CA VAL A 229 11.31 -0.04 -14.72
C VAL A 229 10.19 0.97 -14.47
N ILE A 230 9.80 1.72 -15.51
CA ILE A 230 8.72 2.71 -15.43
C ILE A 230 7.38 1.98 -15.34
N LEU A 231 7.19 0.92 -16.14
CA LEU A 231 5.98 0.10 -16.10
C LEU A 231 5.76 -0.50 -14.69
N VAL A 232 6.80 -1.03 -14.05
CA VAL A 232 6.70 -1.58 -12.68
C VAL A 232 6.23 -0.52 -11.69
N ALA A 233 6.79 0.70 -11.74
CA ALA A 233 6.35 1.79 -10.87
C ALA A 233 4.86 2.13 -11.09
N TYR A 234 4.41 2.20 -12.34
CA TYR A 234 2.99 2.44 -12.67
C TYR A 234 2.08 1.27 -12.28
N LEU A 235 2.55 0.02 -12.32
CA LEU A 235 1.77 -1.13 -11.85
C LEU A 235 1.54 -1.08 -10.33
N PHE A 236 2.54 -0.64 -9.55
CA PHE A 236 2.35 -0.38 -8.11
C PHE A 236 1.33 0.74 -7.87
N ALA A 237 1.44 1.84 -8.62
CA ALA A 237 0.50 2.96 -8.55
C ALA A 237 -0.93 2.55 -8.92
N LEU A 238 -1.09 1.73 -9.97
CA LEU A 238 -2.37 1.19 -10.43
C LEU A 238 -3.04 0.34 -9.35
N GLY A 239 -2.28 -0.57 -8.73
CA GLY A 239 -2.79 -1.40 -7.64
C GLY A 239 -3.26 -0.58 -6.43
N ARG A 240 -2.49 0.46 -6.06
CA ARG A 240 -2.89 1.42 -5.00
C ARG A 240 -4.15 2.19 -5.39
N MET A 241 -4.19 2.74 -6.60
CA MET A 241 -5.33 3.50 -7.10
C MET A 241 -6.64 2.69 -7.03
N PHE A 242 -6.63 1.44 -7.48
CA PHE A 242 -7.81 0.58 -7.43
C PHE A 242 -8.20 0.17 -6.01
N THR A 243 -7.24 0.02 -5.10
CA THR A 243 -7.52 -0.22 -3.67
C THR A 243 -8.20 1.00 -3.03
N VAL A 244 -7.69 2.21 -3.32
CA VAL A 244 -8.28 3.48 -2.85
C VAL A 244 -9.68 3.70 -3.42
N LEU A 245 -9.88 3.44 -4.71
CA LEU A 245 -11.18 3.57 -5.35
C LEU A 245 -12.21 2.59 -4.77
N ALA A 246 -11.81 1.35 -4.49
CA ALA A 246 -12.69 0.38 -3.83
C ALA A 246 -13.10 0.84 -2.43
N ALA A 247 -12.16 1.38 -1.65
CA ALA A 247 -12.45 1.95 -0.32
C ALA A 247 -13.39 3.18 -0.38
N MET A 248 -13.30 4.00 -1.43
CA MET A 248 -14.20 5.16 -1.59
C MET A 248 -15.61 4.75 -2.05
N ASP A 249 -15.74 3.63 -2.75
CA ASP A 249 -16.99 3.13 -3.33
C ASP A 249 -17.99 2.61 -2.28
N THR A 250 -17.52 2.24 -1.08
CA THR A 250 -18.39 1.79 0.02
C THR A 250 -19.23 2.94 0.60
N GLY A 251 -18.73 4.17 0.50
CA GLY A 251 -19.36 5.38 1.03
C GLY A 251 -19.24 5.54 2.54
N SER A 252 -18.33 4.80 3.20
CA SER A 252 -18.08 4.91 4.64
C SER A 252 -17.16 6.10 4.96
N SER A 253 -17.44 6.81 6.06
CA SER A 253 -16.60 7.93 6.52
C SER A 253 -15.21 7.48 6.94
N PHE A 254 -15.08 6.26 7.47
CA PHE A 254 -13.78 5.70 7.85
C PHE A 254 -12.94 5.41 6.62
N GLU A 255 -13.47 4.67 5.66
CA GLU A 255 -12.74 4.30 4.45
C GLU A 255 -12.32 5.54 3.64
N GLY A 256 -13.16 6.58 3.58
CA GLY A 256 -12.77 7.88 3.00
C GLY A 256 -11.62 8.58 3.73
N MET A 257 -11.58 8.52 5.07
CA MET A 257 -10.45 9.06 5.84
C MET A 257 -9.16 8.25 5.62
N GLY A 258 -9.25 6.92 5.53
CA GLY A 258 -8.12 6.04 5.22
C GLY A 258 -7.56 6.29 3.81
N ALA A 259 -8.45 6.35 2.81
CA ALA A 259 -8.14 6.66 1.42
C ALA A 259 -7.39 8.00 1.26
N SER A 260 -7.86 9.06 1.94
CA SER A 260 -7.21 10.38 1.92
C SER A 260 -5.76 10.33 2.46
N ARG A 261 -5.54 9.58 3.55
CA ARG A 261 -4.20 9.39 4.15
C ARG A 261 -3.30 8.59 3.23
N GLU A 262 -3.82 7.50 2.68
CA GLU A 262 -3.07 6.62 1.75
C GLU A 262 -2.59 7.38 0.53
N VAL A 263 -3.47 8.13 -0.13
CA VAL A 263 -3.12 8.92 -1.33
C VAL A 263 -2.09 10.00 -0.98
N THR A 264 -2.21 10.63 0.20
CA THR A 264 -1.24 11.62 0.66
C THR A 264 0.16 11.01 0.81
N PHE A 265 0.25 9.83 1.43
CA PHE A 265 1.54 9.14 1.60
C PHE A 265 2.08 8.59 0.29
N GLY A 266 1.23 8.00 -0.55
CA GLY A 266 1.59 7.52 -1.87
C GLY A 266 2.15 8.63 -2.78
N THR A 267 1.55 9.82 -2.74
CA THR A 267 2.03 10.98 -3.52
C THR A 267 3.42 11.44 -3.06
N MET A 268 3.78 11.23 -1.79
CA MET A 268 5.09 11.60 -1.25
C MET A 268 6.13 10.48 -1.37
N SER A 269 5.72 9.20 -1.36
CA SER A 269 6.61 8.05 -1.53
C SER A 269 7.04 7.87 -2.99
N GLU A 270 6.18 8.19 -3.95
CA GLU A 270 6.40 7.98 -5.37
C GLU A 270 7.60 8.76 -5.94
N PRO A 271 7.81 10.05 -5.63
CA PRO A 271 9.04 10.75 -6.03
C PRO A 271 10.31 10.11 -5.47
N ALA A 272 10.27 9.56 -4.24
CA ALA A 272 11.43 8.89 -3.65
C ALA A 272 11.74 7.59 -4.39
N LEU A 273 10.71 6.81 -4.76
CA LEU A 273 10.85 5.61 -5.57
C LEU A 273 11.47 5.95 -6.94
N PHE A 274 10.91 6.93 -7.67
CA PHE A 274 11.42 7.30 -8.99
C PHE A 274 12.85 7.84 -8.94
N LEU A 275 13.18 8.71 -7.99
CA LEU A 275 14.54 9.23 -7.84
C LEU A 275 15.53 8.10 -7.55
N SER A 276 15.19 7.16 -6.66
CA SER A 276 16.01 5.98 -6.40
C SER A 276 16.23 5.12 -7.65
N LEU A 277 15.18 4.87 -8.43
CA LEU A 277 15.28 4.13 -9.69
C LEU A 277 16.13 4.88 -10.73
N ILE A 278 16.00 6.21 -10.82
CA ILE A 278 16.80 7.07 -11.71
C ILE A 278 18.28 6.99 -11.34
N VAL A 279 18.63 7.03 -10.05
CA VAL A 279 20.03 6.91 -9.60
C VAL A 279 20.63 5.58 -10.06
N MET A 280 19.91 4.47 -9.88
CA MET A 280 20.37 3.15 -10.31
C MET A 280 20.46 3.04 -11.84
N ALA A 281 19.52 3.66 -12.57
CA ALA A 281 19.54 3.74 -14.03
C ALA A 281 20.74 4.55 -14.56
N ILE A 282 21.09 5.66 -13.90
CA ILE A 282 22.29 6.45 -14.24
C ILE A 282 23.56 5.65 -13.97
N ALA A 283 23.63 4.93 -12.84
CA ALA A 283 24.78 4.11 -12.46
C ALA A 283 25.07 3.00 -13.49
N THR A 284 24.02 2.37 -14.02
CA THR A 284 24.11 1.23 -14.94
C THR A 284 23.97 1.62 -16.42
N ARG A 285 23.57 2.86 -16.72
CA ARG A 285 23.27 3.39 -18.06
C ARG A 285 22.23 2.56 -18.82
N SER A 286 21.21 2.06 -18.11
CA SER A 286 20.12 1.27 -18.70
C SER A 286 18.77 1.67 -18.14
N LEU A 287 17.74 1.46 -18.96
CA LEU A 287 16.33 1.57 -18.56
C LEU A 287 15.66 0.19 -18.45
N GLN A 288 16.43 -0.89 -18.57
CA GLN A 288 15.95 -2.26 -18.37
C GLN A 288 16.21 -2.69 -16.93
N LEU A 289 15.17 -3.12 -16.23
CA LEU A 289 15.22 -3.41 -14.80
C LEU A 289 16.20 -4.54 -14.49
N SER A 290 16.24 -5.59 -15.32
CA SER A 290 17.22 -6.68 -15.20
C SER A 290 18.67 -6.21 -15.27
N GLN A 291 18.96 -5.20 -16.10
CA GLN A 291 20.30 -4.61 -16.19
C GLN A 291 20.58 -3.63 -15.05
N ILE A 292 19.56 -2.90 -14.59
CA ILE A 292 19.67 -1.96 -13.47
C ILE A 292 20.02 -2.69 -12.17
N VAL A 293 19.51 -3.90 -11.99
CA VAL A 293 19.66 -4.67 -10.73
C VAL A 293 20.71 -5.78 -10.81
N GLY A 294 21.20 -6.08 -12.02
CA GLY A 294 22.10 -7.21 -12.28
C GLY A 294 23.59 -6.92 -12.08
N PRO A 295 24.48 -7.71 -12.74
CA PRO A 295 25.94 -7.62 -12.59
C PRO A 295 26.55 -6.25 -12.89
N GLN A 296 25.89 -5.45 -13.74
CA GLN A 296 26.30 -4.10 -14.07
C GLN A 296 26.29 -3.19 -12.84
N LEU A 297 25.30 -3.36 -11.97
CA LEU A 297 25.22 -2.61 -10.72
C LEU A 297 26.33 -3.02 -9.76
N PHE A 298 26.66 -4.31 -9.69
CA PHE A 298 27.78 -4.80 -8.89
C PHE A 298 29.11 -4.15 -9.32
N ALA A 299 29.36 -4.08 -10.64
CA ALA A 299 30.56 -3.43 -11.17
C ALA A 299 30.62 -1.92 -10.89
N ALA A 300 29.46 -1.23 -10.91
CA ALA A 300 29.37 0.20 -10.60
C ALA A 300 29.39 0.50 -9.09
N TRP A 301 29.14 -0.49 -8.23
CA TRP A 301 28.91 -0.31 -6.81
C TRP A 301 30.07 0.37 -6.09
N SER A 302 31.31 -0.03 -6.38
CA SER A 302 32.50 0.54 -5.73
C SER A 302 32.72 2.01 -6.08
N ALA A 303 32.31 2.45 -7.27
CA ALA A 303 32.43 3.84 -7.71
C ALA A 303 31.31 4.74 -7.16
N VAL A 304 30.10 4.18 -6.99
CA VAL A 304 28.89 4.93 -6.64
C VAL A 304 28.39 4.64 -5.21
N GLY A 305 29.18 3.90 -4.41
CA GLY A 305 28.79 3.36 -3.10
C GLY A 305 28.11 4.36 -2.15
N PRO A 306 28.65 5.58 -1.93
CA PRO A 306 28.02 6.56 -1.05
C PRO A 306 26.62 6.99 -1.52
N ALA A 307 26.42 7.20 -2.83
CA ALA A 307 25.11 7.54 -3.38
C ALA A 307 24.15 6.36 -3.25
N MET A 308 24.63 5.13 -3.45
CA MET A 308 23.80 3.94 -3.31
C MET A 308 23.35 3.66 -1.87
N LEU A 309 24.17 3.95 -0.85
CA LEU A 309 23.73 3.86 0.55
C LEU A 309 22.53 4.77 0.85
N LEU A 310 22.50 5.97 0.25
CA LEU A 310 21.36 6.88 0.38
C LEU A 310 20.12 6.34 -0.34
N VAL A 311 20.29 5.74 -1.53
CA VAL A 311 19.22 5.05 -2.27
C VAL A 311 18.64 3.91 -1.45
N VAL A 312 19.48 3.09 -0.81
CA VAL A 312 19.05 1.99 0.07
C VAL A 312 18.23 2.54 1.24
N GLY A 313 18.69 3.62 1.88
CA GLY A 313 17.95 4.28 2.95
C GLY A 313 16.58 4.81 2.49
N ALA A 314 16.53 5.46 1.32
CA ALA A 314 15.28 5.96 0.74
C ALA A 314 14.32 4.82 0.38
N LEU A 315 14.81 3.76 -0.29
CA LEU A 315 14.02 2.59 -0.66
C LEU A 315 13.53 1.82 0.56
N LEU A 316 14.29 1.78 1.67
CA LEU A 316 13.83 1.15 2.91
C LEU A 316 12.64 1.91 3.50
N ILE A 317 12.69 3.25 3.51
CA ILE A 317 11.55 4.08 3.97
C ILE A 317 10.33 3.88 3.04
N VAL A 318 10.54 3.85 1.73
CA VAL A 318 9.48 3.58 0.74
C VAL A 318 8.88 2.19 0.97
N LEU A 319 9.71 1.15 1.15
CA LEU A 319 9.28 -0.22 1.45
C LEU A 319 8.37 -0.25 2.68
N LEU A 320 8.80 0.34 3.80
CA LEU A 320 8.02 0.38 5.05
C LEU A 320 6.69 1.12 4.87
N THR A 321 6.68 2.21 4.09
CA THR A 321 5.48 3.01 3.83
C THR A 321 4.49 2.24 2.96
N GLU A 322 4.93 1.74 1.80
CA GLU A 322 4.07 1.06 0.81
C GLU A 322 3.54 -0.31 1.26
N THR A 323 4.21 -0.90 2.26
CA THR A 323 3.83 -2.20 2.83
C THR A 323 3.16 -2.06 4.20
N CYS A 324 2.77 -0.83 4.57
CA CYS A 324 1.96 -0.53 5.75
C CYS A 324 2.63 -0.92 7.08
N ARG A 325 3.96 -0.83 7.18
CA ARG A 325 4.72 -1.32 8.35
C ARG A 325 5.14 -0.20 9.29
N VAL A 326 5.41 -0.58 10.54
CA VAL A 326 5.88 0.34 11.58
C VAL A 326 7.25 0.85 11.14
N PRO A 327 7.52 2.16 11.20
CA PRO A 327 6.84 3.18 12.02
C PRO A 327 5.66 3.93 11.35
N VAL A 328 5.32 3.64 10.11
CA VAL A 328 4.31 4.39 9.34
C VAL A 328 2.88 3.97 9.72
N ASP A 329 2.61 2.67 9.64
CA ASP A 329 1.32 2.07 10.00
C ASP A 329 1.57 0.72 10.70
N ASP A 330 0.57 0.16 11.36
CA ASP A 330 0.64 -1.19 11.92
C ASP A 330 -0.63 -1.96 11.52
N PRO A 331 -0.49 -3.06 10.74
CA PRO A 331 -1.62 -3.84 10.26
C PRO A 331 -2.37 -4.56 11.38
N ALA A 332 -1.77 -4.71 12.57
CA ALA A 332 -2.43 -5.34 13.71
C ALA A 332 -3.34 -4.38 14.51
N THR A 333 -3.31 -3.08 14.20
CA THR A 333 -4.11 -2.09 14.93
C THR A 333 -5.49 -1.92 14.29
N HIS A 334 -6.54 -2.24 15.04
CA HIS A 334 -7.95 -2.07 14.61
C HIS A 334 -8.63 -0.85 15.26
N LEU A 335 -7.86 0.19 15.59
CA LEU A 335 -8.41 1.45 16.11
C LEU A 335 -8.79 2.37 14.95
N GLU A 336 -10.10 2.52 14.73
CA GLU A 336 -10.70 3.18 13.56
C GLU A 336 -10.11 4.57 13.27
N LEU A 337 -9.69 5.32 14.30
CA LEU A 337 -9.17 6.68 14.13
C LEU A 337 -7.72 6.73 13.61
N THR A 338 -6.90 5.71 13.91
CA THR A 338 -5.46 5.67 13.60
C THR A 338 -5.10 4.70 12.49
N MET A 339 -6.04 3.87 12.07
CA MET A 339 -5.86 2.97 10.93
C MET A 339 -5.66 3.81 9.64
N ILE A 340 -4.76 3.34 8.77
CA ILE A 340 -4.56 3.91 7.43
C ILE A 340 -4.92 2.84 6.40
N HIS A 341 -4.13 1.77 6.31
CA HIS A 341 -4.32 0.75 5.27
C HIS A 341 -5.39 -0.27 5.62
N GLU A 342 -5.47 -0.66 6.90
CA GLU A 342 -6.50 -1.61 7.36
C GLU A 342 -7.91 -1.01 7.19
N VAL A 343 -8.06 0.32 7.17
CA VAL A 343 -9.35 0.98 6.91
C VAL A 343 -9.81 0.72 5.47
N MET A 344 -8.90 0.73 4.51
CA MET A 344 -9.24 0.60 3.09
C MET A 344 -9.83 -0.77 2.74
N VAL A 345 -9.62 -1.75 3.62
CA VAL A 345 -9.96 -3.16 3.39
C VAL A 345 -11.04 -3.65 4.35
N LEU A 346 -11.60 -2.76 5.18
CA LEU A 346 -12.57 -3.08 6.24
C LEU A 346 -13.81 -3.79 5.72
N ASP A 347 -14.38 -3.29 4.63
CA ASP A 347 -15.62 -3.85 4.07
C ASP A 347 -15.37 -5.08 3.16
N HIS A 348 -14.12 -5.46 2.91
CA HIS A 348 -13.79 -6.60 2.07
C HIS A 348 -13.90 -7.93 2.85
N SER A 349 -14.50 -8.94 2.22
CA SER A 349 -14.79 -10.22 2.87
C SER A 349 -14.41 -11.41 1.98
N GLY A 350 -14.06 -12.54 2.61
CA GLY A 350 -13.82 -13.81 1.93
C GLY A 350 -12.67 -13.75 0.91
N PRO A 351 -12.85 -14.31 -0.31
CA PRO A 351 -11.86 -14.30 -1.39
C PRO A 351 -11.29 -12.92 -1.73
N ASP A 352 -12.10 -11.86 -1.70
CA ASP A 352 -11.64 -10.51 -2.05
C ASP A 352 -10.57 -10.02 -1.06
N PHE A 353 -10.75 -10.32 0.23
CA PHE A 353 -9.75 -10.06 1.26
C PHE A 353 -8.51 -10.98 1.13
N ALA A 354 -8.68 -12.21 0.63
CA ALA A 354 -7.56 -13.09 0.30
C ALA A 354 -6.67 -12.50 -0.80
N TYR A 355 -7.28 -11.93 -1.85
CA TYR A 355 -6.54 -11.27 -2.93
C TYR A 355 -5.76 -10.05 -2.44
N ILE A 356 -6.37 -9.22 -1.59
CA ILE A 356 -5.72 -8.06 -0.98
C ILE A 356 -4.53 -8.49 -0.11
N THR A 357 -4.72 -9.47 0.78
CA THR A 357 -3.67 -9.92 1.70
C THR A 357 -2.50 -10.57 0.96
N TYR A 358 -2.79 -11.37 -0.07
CA TYR A 358 -1.75 -11.94 -0.93
C TYR A 358 -1.05 -10.87 -1.78
N ALA A 359 -1.79 -9.91 -2.33
CA ALA A 359 -1.24 -8.76 -3.04
C ALA A 359 -0.28 -7.95 -2.14
N ALA A 360 -0.65 -7.68 -0.89
CA ALA A 360 0.23 -7.00 0.07
C ALA A 360 1.53 -7.78 0.33
N ALA A 361 1.45 -9.11 0.45
CA ALA A 361 2.62 -9.97 0.59
C ALA A 361 3.51 -9.93 -0.67
N LEU A 362 2.90 -9.99 -1.86
CA LEU A 362 3.61 -9.91 -3.14
C LEU A 362 4.30 -8.54 -3.30
N LYS A 363 3.61 -7.43 -2.96
CA LYS A 363 4.21 -6.09 -2.98
C LYS A 363 5.44 -6.00 -2.06
N PHE A 364 5.38 -6.60 -0.87
CA PHE A 364 6.52 -6.67 0.05
C PHE A 364 7.70 -7.42 -0.56
N LEU A 365 7.45 -8.56 -1.22
CA LEU A 365 8.49 -9.32 -1.91
C LEU A 365 9.13 -8.49 -3.04
N LEU A 366 8.33 -7.84 -3.89
CA LEU A 366 8.83 -7.12 -5.08
C LEU A 366 9.59 -5.83 -4.72
N LEU A 367 9.07 -5.02 -3.80
CA LEU A 367 9.80 -3.85 -3.33
C LEU A 367 11.04 -4.26 -2.51
N GLY A 368 10.91 -5.35 -1.73
CA GLY A 368 12.02 -5.92 -0.98
C GLY A 368 13.13 -6.44 -1.88
N SER A 369 12.80 -7.06 -3.01
CA SER A 369 13.81 -7.50 -3.98
C SER A 369 14.52 -6.31 -4.61
N ILE A 370 13.81 -5.25 -5.04
CA ILE A 370 14.44 -4.03 -5.58
C ILE A 370 15.40 -3.41 -4.54
N LEU A 371 14.98 -3.33 -3.28
CA LEU A 371 15.82 -2.84 -2.18
C LEU A 371 17.08 -3.70 -1.99
N LEU A 372 16.95 -5.03 -2.01
CA LEU A 372 18.08 -5.94 -1.83
C LEU A 372 19.03 -5.93 -3.02
N HIS A 373 18.52 -5.82 -4.25
CA HIS A 373 19.37 -5.65 -5.42
C HIS A 373 20.14 -4.32 -5.35
N ALA A 374 19.50 -3.26 -4.84
CA ALA A 374 20.21 -2.04 -4.52
C ALA A 374 21.26 -2.34 -3.43
N ALA A 375 20.92 -2.81 -2.23
CA ALA A 375 21.87 -2.93 -1.13
C ALA A 375 23.02 -3.93 -1.35
N PHE A 376 22.73 -5.06 -1.99
CA PHE A 376 23.62 -6.19 -2.21
C PHE A 376 23.50 -6.66 -3.66
N PRO A 377 24.12 -5.94 -4.62
CA PRO A 377 24.17 -6.39 -6.00
C PRO A 377 25.05 -7.62 -6.11
N HIS A 378 24.73 -8.53 -7.03
CA HIS A 378 25.49 -9.77 -7.25
C HIS A 378 26.22 -9.72 -8.60
N PRO A 379 27.43 -10.31 -8.72
CA PRO A 379 28.22 -10.29 -9.95
C PRO A 379 27.69 -11.24 -11.06
N GLY A 380 26.56 -11.90 -10.86
CA GLY A 380 25.99 -12.88 -11.80
C GLY A 380 26.55 -14.28 -11.58
N TRP A 381 26.46 -14.78 -10.35
CA TRP A 381 26.86 -16.15 -10.02
C TRP A 381 25.95 -17.19 -10.69
N PRO A 382 26.39 -18.47 -10.75
CA PRO A 382 25.51 -19.54 -11.18
C PRO A 382 24.23 -19.60 -10.34
N LEU A 383 23.10 -19.94 -10.97
CA LEU A 383 21.77 -19.94 -10.36
C LEU A 383 21.69 -20.71 -9.03
N TRP A 384 22.46 -21.80 -8.91
CA TRP A 384 22.48 -22.64 -7.70
C TRP A 384 23.15 -21.97 -6.50
N VAL A 385 23.91 -20.89 -6.70
CA VAL A 385 24.47 -20.05 -5.63
C VAL A 385 23.61 -18.80 -5.43
N ASP A 386 23.21 -18.17 -6.53
CA ASP A 386 22.48 -16.90 -6.54
C ASP A 386 21.12 -17.02 -5.82
N VAL A 387 20.34 -18.06 -6.18
CA VAL A 387 18.99 -18.26 -5.64
C VAL A 387 19.00 -18.51 -4.12
N PRO A 388 19.81 -19.45 -3.57
CA PRO A 388 19.89 -19.61 -2.11
C PRO A 388 20.35 -18.34 -1.39
N LEU A 389 21.30 -17.59 -1.95
CA LEU A 389 21.75 -16.35 -1.32
C LEU A 389 20.63 -15.31 -1.31
N ARG A 390 19.88 -15.18 -2.41
CA ARG A 390 18.72 -14.27 -2.50
C ARG A 390 17.63 -14.64 -1.51
N LEU A 391 17.38 -15.93 -1.30
CA LEU A 391 16.46 -16.40 -0.26
C LEU A 391 16.93 -16.01 1.15
N VAL A 392 18.23 -16.17 1.44
CA VAL A 392 18.79 -15.75 2.73
C VAL A 392 18.64 -14.25 2.92
N GLU A 393 18.93 -13.43 1.91
CA GLU A 393 18.78 -11.98 1.98
C GLU A 393 17.31 -11.56 2.20
N LEU A 394 16.35 -12.22 1.56
CA LEU A 394 14.92 -11.99 1.77
C LEU A 394 14.48 -12.35 3.20
N VAL A 395 15.00 -13.45 3.74
CA VAL A 395 14.78 -13.85 5.14
C VAL A 395 15.36 -12.81 6.09
N VAL A 396 16.58 -12.34 5.82
CA VAL A 396 17.24 -11.29 6.60
C VAL A 396 16.46 -9.98 6.52
N LEU A 397 15.99 -9.57 5.34
CA LEU A 397 15.16 -8.38 5.18
C LEU A 397 13.87 -8.48 5.99
N ALA A 398 13.17 -9.61 5.92
CA ALA A 398 11.95 -9.84 6.71
C ALA A 398 12.24 -9.81 8.23
N ALA A 399 13.38 -10.35 8.66
CA ALA A 399 13.82 -10.26 10.05
C ALA A 399 14.14 -8.80 10.45
N VAL A 400 14.84 -8.04 9.62
CA VAL A 400 15.16 -6.62 9.84
C VAL A 400 13.87 -5.80 9.96
N VAL A 401 12.90 -6.00 9.06
CA VAL A 401 11.59 -5.34 9.16
C VAL A 401 10.90 -5.73 10.46
N GLY A 402 10.92 -7.01 10.86
CA GLY A 402 10.39 -7.45 12.16
C GLY A 402 11.10 -6.82 13.37
N VAL A 403 12.40 -6.58 13.30
CA VAL A 403 13.18 -5.87 14.33
C VAL A 403 12.77 -4.39 14.37
N ILE A 404 12.62 -3.73 13.22
CA ILE A 404 12.14 -2.34 13.11
C ILE A 404 10.75 -2.24 13.75
N GLU A 405 9.83 -3.13 13.40
CA GLU A 405 8.48 -3.15 13.97
C GLU A 405 8.45 -3.40 15.48
N SER A 406 9.47 -4.06 16.04
CA SER A 406 9.56 -4.38 17.47
C SER A 406 10.30 -3.31 18.28
N SER A 407 11.19 -2.55 17.64
CA SER A 407 12.06 -1.55 18.29
C SER A 407 11.51 -0.13 18.17
N MET A 408 10.70 0.14 17.15
CA MET A 408 10.12 1.47 16.91
C MET A 408 8.67 1.54 17.36
N ALA A 409 8.28 2.70 17.88
CA ALA A 409 6.89 3.05 18.07
C ALA A 409 6.29 3.62 16.78
N ARG A 410 4.97 3.49 16.63
CA ARG A 410 4.22 4.13 15.55
C ARG A 410 4.43 5.66 15.59
N LEU A 411 4.78 6.25 14.46
CA LEU A 411 4.89 7.70 14.33
C LEU A 411 3.51 8.35 14.36
N ARG A 412 3.46 9.59 14.87
CA ARG A 412 2.26 10.41 14.76
C ARG A 412 2.00 10.69 13.28
N LEU A 413 0.73 10.70 12.86
CA LEU A 413 0.31 10.92 11.47
C LEU A 413 1.00 12.14 10.83
N ASN A 414 1.11 13.25 11.58
CA ASN A 414 1.72 14.50 11.10
C ASN A 414 3.24 14.41 10.86
N ARG A 415 3.92 13.37 11.37
CA ARG A 415 5.36 13.13 11.18
C ARG A 415 5.66 12.19 10.01
N VAL A 416 4.69 11.42 9.54
CA VAL A 416 4.86 10.51 8.39
C VAL A 416 5.22 11.28 7.12
N PRO A 417 4.55 12.40 6.76
CA PRO A 417 4.96 13.24 5.62
C PRO A 417 6.42 13.71 5.70
N LEU A 418 6.90 14.05 6.91
CA LEU A 418 8.28 14.49 7.12
C LEU A 418 9.29 13.36 6.90
N LEU A 419 8.95 12.13 7.31
CA LEU A 419 9.76 10.94 7.05
C LEU A 419 9.87 10.68 5.53
N LEU A 420 8.75 10.79 4.81
CA LEU A 420 8.71 10.61 3.36
C LEU A 420 9.44 11.72 2.60
N ALA A 421 9.32 12.98 3.06
CA ALA A 421 10.15 14.07 2.56
C ALA A 421 11.65 13.82 2.84
N GLY A 422 11.99 13.20 3.97
CA GLY A 422 13.36 12.73 4.23
C GLY A 422 13.82 11.70 3.18
N ALA A 423 12.98 10.73 2.83
CA ALA A 423 13.30 9.74 1.80
C ALA A 423 13.50 10.37 0.42
N THR A 424 12.66 11.34 0.02
CA THR A 424 12.85 12.05 -1.24
C THR A 424 14.14 12.87 -1.24
N VAL A 425 14.48 13.52 -0.13
CA VAL A 425 15.74 14.26 0.03
C VAL A 425 16.95 13.32 -0.05
N LEU A 426 16.91 12.15 0.58
CA LEU A 426 17.98 11.14 0.48
C LEU A 426 18.19 10.70 -0.97
N ALA A 427 17.10 10.38 -1.69
CA ALA A 427 17.17 9.97 -3.09
C ALA A 427 17.64 11.12 -4.01
N ALA A 428 17.20 12.36 -3.75
CA ALA A 428 17.66 13.54 -4.48
C ALA A 428 19.15 13.82 -4.25
N LEU A 429 19.63 13.69 -3.00
CA LEU A 429 21.05 13.83 -2.67
C LEU A 429 21.88 12.76 -3.38
N ALA A 430 21.41 11.52 -3.43
CA ALA A 430 22.03 10.45 -4.19
C ALA A 430 22.13 10.79 -5.69
N ALA A 431 21.06 11.36 -6.27
CA ALA A 431 21.04 11.81 -7.65
C ALA A 431 22.03 12.94 -7.92
N VAL A 432 22.18 13.90 -7.00
CA VAL A 432 23.20 14.95 -7.12
C VAL A 432 24.60 14.34 -7.05
N LEU A 433 24.86 13.46 -6.08
CA LEU A 433 26.18 12.83 -5.90
C LEU A 433 26.62 12.04 -7.12
N ILE A 434 25.73 11.20 -7.68
CA ILE A 434 26.08 10.40 -8.86
C ILE A 434 26.34 11.28 -10.09
N LEU A 435 25.56 12.35 -10.27
CA LEU A 435 25.78 13.30 -11.36
C LEU A 435 27.11 14.04 -11.21
N THR A 436 27.46 14.47 -10.00
CA THR A 436 28.75 15.14 -9.74
C THR A 436 29.93 14.20 -9.84
N GLY A 437 29.81 12.97 -9.34
CA GLY A 437 30.88 11.96 -9.39
C GLY A 437 31.12 11.40 -10.79
N SER A 438 30.11 11.44 -11.68
CA SER A 438 30.28 11.07 -13.09
C SER A 438 31.02 12.14 -13.92
N MET A 439 31.23 13.35 -13.37
CA MET A 439 31.92 14.46 -14.04
C MET A 439 33.42 14.55 -13.67
N THR A 440 33.91 13.67 -12.82
CA THR A 440 35.34 13.50 -12.46
C THR A 440 35.84 12.18 -12.97
#